data_AF-A0A420FEL5-F1
#
_entry.id   AF-A0A420FEL5-F1
#
_cell.length_a   1.000
_cell.length_b   1.000
_cell.length_c   1.000
_cell.angle_alpha   90.00
_cell.angle_beta   90.00
_cell.angle_gamma   90.00
#
_symmetry.space_group_name_H-M   'P 1'
#
loop_
_entity.id
_entity.type
_entity.pdbx_description
1 polymer ?
#
loop_
_entity_poly.entity_id
_entity_poly.type
_entity_poly.pdbx_seq_one_letter_code
_entity_poly.pdbx_strand_id
1 'polypeptide(L)'
;MMAASTAFPFARTAAAFAAYERNAREAVCWAHPSWLAGALGVEAGALEGLRAALASAARAQVEACSLALLRTLGVQAPSFDALRAPNLAVLDALPPQWGLRVLRMRSLALRRADVRRLIDKRNRMQLSECVGVPLDKLTGGTSGTANAPDIARLTARGLLPALDRLDADTLAYEGYALMTRDARSIAAPFALLRLVLPRDLPASPWLDDGGRELDAGGTAQLVARLPELLPEWAWLFG
;
A
#
# COMPACT_ATOMS: atom_id res chain seq x y z
N MET A 1 -5.01 18.31 26.04
CA MET A 1 -5.76 17.20 25.42
C MET A 1 -6.91 17.82 24.63
N MET A 2 -6.66 18.19 23.37
CA MET A 2 -7.70 18.75 22.51
C MET A 2 -8.40 17.60 21.79
N ALA A 3 -9.71 17.48 22.00
CA ALA A 3 -10.56 16.63 21.19
C ALA A 3 -10.43 17.06 19.73
N ALA A 4 -10.02 16.14 18.86
CA ALA A 4 -10.08 16.35 17.43
C ALA A 4 -11.53 16.63 17.06
N SER A 5 -11.77 17.85 16.60
CA SER A 5 -13.11 18.34 16.27
C SER A 5 -13.70 17.48 15.16
N THR A 6 -14.78 16.76 15.45
CA THR A 6 -15.64 16.03 14.50
C THR A 6 -16.40 16.97 13.54
N ALA A 7 -15.95 18.23 13.38
CA ALA A 7 -16.76 19.31 12.86
C ALA A 7 -17.05 19.23 11.36
N PHE A 8 -16.26 18.55 10.52
CA PHE A 8 -16.61 18.49 9.08
C PHE A 8 -16.16 17.21 8.39
N PRO A 9 -16.92 16.10 8.52
CA PRO A 9 -16.74 14.90 7.68
C PRO A 9 -16.66 15.24 6.18
N PHE A 10 -17.37 16.29 5.75
CA PHE A 10 -17.32 16.84 4.39
C PHE A 10 -15.98 17.49 4.04
N ALA A 11 -15.39 18.29 4.94
CA ALA A 11 -14.09 18.93 4.69
C ALA A 11 -12.97 17.88 4.59
N ARG A 12 -13.01 16.86 5.46
CA ARG A 12 -12.08 15.72 5.41
C ARG A 12 -12.24 14.94 4.10
N THR A 13 -13.47 14.63 3.70
CA THR A 13 -13.75 13.91 2.46
C THR A 13 -13.31 14.73 1.24
N ALA A 14 -13.57 16.04 1.22
CA ALA A 14 -13.08 16.94 0.18
C ALA A 14 -11.55 16.98 0.12
N ALA A 15 -10.87 17.02 1.28
CA ALA A 15 -9.41 16.96 1.34
C ALA A 15 -8.86 15.62 0.82
N ALA A 16 -9.53 14.50 1.12
CA ALA A 16 -9.19 13.18 0.58
C ALA A 16 -9.37 13.13 -0.94
N PHE A 17 -10.44 13.70 -1.49
CA PHE A 17 -10.61 13.84 -2.95
C PHE A 17 -9.53 14.70 -3.57
N ALA A 18 -9.23 15.86 -2.98
CA ALA A 18 -8.18 16.73 -3.50
C ALA A 18 -6.81 16.03 -3.49
N ALA A 19 -6.53 15.20 -2.48
CA ALA A 19 -5.32 14.40 -2.41
C ALA A 19 -5.30 13.27 -3.46
N TYR A 20 -6.42 12.54 -3.62
CA TYR A 20 -6.61 11.57 -4.69
C TYR A 20 -6.39 12.20 -6.07
N GLU A 21 -7.01 13.36 -6.34
CA GLU A 21 -6.87 14.05 -7.62
C GLU A 21 -5.43 14.47 -7.90
N ARG A 22 -4.69 14.94 -6.89
CA ARG A 22 -3.26 15.26 -7.05
C ARG A 22 -2.48 14.01 -7.47
N ASN A 23 -2.69 12.90 -6.78
CA ASN A 23 -2.04 11.63 -7.12
C ASN A 23 -2.40 11.19 -8.55
N ALA A 24 -3.68 11.30 -8.94
CA ALA A 24 -4.18 10.92 -10.25
C ALA A 24 -3.60 11.79 -11.38
N ARG A 25 -3.46 13.11 -11.16
CA ARG A 25 -2.88 14.05 -12.13
C ARG A 25 -1.36 13.89 -12.30
N GLU A 26 -0.69 13.18 -11.40
CA GLU A 26 0.75 12.91 -11.46
C GLU A 26 1.07 11.42 -11.71
N ALA A 27 0.05 10.60 -12.01
CA ALA A 27 0.17 9.15 -12.13
C ALA A 27 1.32 8.67 -13.03
N VAL A 28 1.54 9.34 -14.17
CA VAL A 28 2.59 8.94 -15.12
C VAL A 28 4.01 9.11 -14.54
N CYS A 29 4.19 9.93 -13.52
CA CYS A 29 5.49 10.18 -12.88
C CYS A 29 5.87 9.10 -11.86
N TRP A 30 4.89 8.47 -11.22
CA TRP A 30 5.13 7.55 -10.10
C TRP A 30 4.63 6.12 -10.35
N ALA A 31 3.76 5.89 -11.34
CA ALA A 31 3.31 4.54 -11.68
C ALA A 31 4.48 3.67 -12.13
N HIS A 32 4.40 2.38 -11.83
CA HIS A 32 5.41 1.43 -12.24
C HIS A 32 5.51 1.41 -13.78
N PRO A 33 6.72 1.44 -14.38
CA PRO A 33 6.91 1.60 -15.82
C PRO A 33 6.17 0.56 -16.68
N SER A 34 5.98 -0.65 -16.16
CA SER A 34 5.22 -1.72 -16.84
C SER A 34 3.79 -1.33 -17.19
N TRP A 35 3.17 -0.39 -16.45
CA TRP A 35 1.82 0.08 -16.76
C TRP A 35 1.79 0.92 -18.02
N LEU A 36 2.73 1.86 -18.15
CA LEU A 36 2.85 2.70 -19.32
C LEU A 36 3.31 1.88 -20.53
N ALA A 37 4.24 0.94 -20.32
CA ALA A 37 4.73 0.01 -21.34
C ALA A 37 3.57 -0.82 -21.89
N GLY A 38 2.78 -1.38 -20.98
CA GLY A 38 1.58 -2.14 -21.28
C GLY A 38 0.49 -1.33 -21.99
N ALA A 39 0.30 -0.07 -21.61
CA ALA A 39 -0.68 0.83 -22.23
C ALA A 39 -0.28 1.25 -23.65
N LEU A 40 1.02 1.35 -23.92
CA LEU A 40 1.57 1.73 -25.23
C LEU A 40 1.85 0.52 -26.13
N GLY A 41 1.80 -0.71 -25.59
CA GLY A 41 2.15 -1.92 -26.34
C GLY A 41 3.65 -2.02 -26.66
N VAL A 42 4.51 -1.50 -25.79
CA VAL A 42 5.98 -1.49 -25.96
C VAL A 42 6.67 -2.15 -24.78
N GLU A 43 7.94 -2.53 -24.97
CA GLU A 43 8.80 -3.00 -23.88
C GLU A 43 9.15 -1.87 -22.91
N ALA A 44 9.23 -2.17 -21.61
CA ALA A 44 9.47 -1.16 -20.58
C ALA A 44 10.80 -0.41 -20.77
N GLY A 45 11.83 -1.08 -21.30
CA GLY A 45 13.12 -0.46 -21.61
C GLY A 45 13.07 0.59 -22.72
N ALA A 46 12.04 0.56 -23.58
CA ALA A 46 11.84 1.56 -24.64
C ALA A 46 11.28 2.89 -24.10
N LEU A 47 10.89 2.94 -22.82
CA LEU A 47 10.27 4.12 -22.22
C LEU A 47 11.27 5.15 -21.68
N GLU A 48 12.57 4.86 -21.68
CA GLU A 48 13.57 5.75 -21.05
C GLU A 48 13.50 7.19 -21.59
N GLY A 49 13.40 7.34 -22.92
CA GLY A 49 13.24 8.66 -23.55
C GLY A 49 11.92 9.35 -23.18
N LEU A 50 10.84 8.59 -23.02
CA LEU A 50 9.56 9.13 -22.58
C LEU A 50 9.61 9.59 -21.11
N ARG A 51 10.29 8.84 -20.24
CA ARG A 51 10.48 9.22 -18.83
C ARG A 51 11.32 10.49 -18.70
N ALA A 52 12.39 10.59 -19.48
CA ALA A 52 13.20 11.81 -19.54
C ALA A 52 12.38 13.01 -20.01
N ALA A 53 11.56 12.85 -21.06
CA ALA A 53 10.68 13.90 -21.55
C ALA A 53 9.66 14.34 -20.47
N LEU A 54 9.00 13.39 -19.81
CA LEU A 54 8.04 13.65 -18.73
C LEU A 54 8.66 14.38 -17.53
N ALA A 55 9.92 14.08 -17.19
CA ALA A 55 10.63 14.75 -16.10
C ALA A 55 10.83 16.26 -16.36
N SER A 56 10.91 16.67 -17.64
CA SER A 56 11.03 18.07 -18.06
C SER A 56 9.73 18.68 -18.56
N ALA A 57 8.65 17.90 -18.61
CA ALA A 57 7.39 18.33 -19.20
C ALA A 57 6.68 19.39 -18.35
N ALA A 58 5.89 20.24 -19.00
CA ALA A 58 5.03 21.17 -18.30
C ALA A 58 3.95 20.41 -17.51
N ARG A 59 3.50 20.98 -16.38
CA ARG A 59 2.49 20.38 -15.51
C ARG A 59 1.23 19.91 -16.26
N ALA A 60 0.75 20.71 -17.22
CA ALA A 60 -0.43 20.38 -18.02
C ALA A 60 -0.23 19.12 -18.89
N GLN A 61 1.00 18.87 -19.36
CA GLN A 61 1.33 17.68 -20.16
C GLN A 61 1.38 16.44 -19.27
N VAL A 62 2.01 16.54 -18.09
CA VAL A 62 2.03 15.46 -17.09
C VAL A 62 0.60 15.07 -16.69
N GLU A 63 -0.26 16.07 -16.45
CA GLU A 63 -1.67 15.85 -16.13
C GLU A 63 -2.41 15.16 -17.28
N ALA A 64 -2.27 15.64 -18.50
CA ALA A 64 -2.92 15.05 -19.67
C ALA A 64 -2.48 13.58 -19.88
N CYS A 65 -1.17 13.30 -19.79
CA CYS A 65 -0.63 11.95 -19.90
C CYS A 65 -1.11 11.04 -18.77
N SER A 66 -1.14 11.54 -17.53
CA SER A 66 -1.61 10.78 -16.37
C SER A 66 -3.08 10.41 -16.51
N LEU A 67 -3.94 11.37 -16.83
CA LEU A 67 -5.38 11.12 -17.02
C LEU A 67 -5.65 10.22 -18.24
N ALA A 68 -4.86 10.34 -19.31
CA ALA A 68 -4.93 9.43 -20.45
C ALA A 68 -4.56 7.99 -20.05
N LEU A 69 -3.46 7.82 -19.30
CA LEU A 69 -3.07 6.52 -18.77
C LEU A 69 -4.18 5.90 -17.90
N LEU A 70 -4.70 6.66 -16.94
CA LEU A 70 -5.76 6.17 -16.04
C LEU A 70 -7.02 5.74 -16.80
N ARG A 71 -7.43 6.51 -17.83
CA ARG A 71 -8.55 6.13 -18.72
C ARG A 71 -8.27 4.84 -19.48
N THR A 72 -7.09 4.70 -20.06
CA THR A 72 -6.68 3.47 -20.77
C THR A 72 -6.68 2.25 -19.86
N LEU A 73 -6.29 2.43 -18.60
CA LEU A 73 -6.29 1.36 -17.59
C LEU A 73 -7.67 1.13 -16.96
N GLY A 74 -8.68 1.93 -17.30
CA GLY A 74 -10.02 1.84 -16.73
C GLY A 74 -10.09 2.19 -15.24
N VAL A 75 -9.10 2.91 -14.71
CA VAL A 75 -9.06 3.30 -13.29
C VAL A 75 -10.19 4.29 -13.01
N GLN A 76 -11.15 3.87 -12.20
CA GLN A 76 -12.27 4.68 -11.80
C GLN A 76 -11.93 5.49 -10.54
N ALA A 77 -12.39 6.74 -10.49
CA ALA A 77 -12.32 7.51 -9.26
C ALA A 77 -13.18 6.86 -8.16
N PRO A 78 -12.73 6.88 -6.89
CA PRO A 78 -13.52 6.39 -5.79
C PRO A 78 -14.79 7.22 -5.63
N SER A 79 -15.89 6.58 -5.24
CA SER A 79 -17.13 7.30 -4.93
C SER A 79 -16.97 8.16 -3.68
N PHE A 80 -17.87 9.15 -3.52
CA PHE A 80 -17.85 9.99 -2.33
C PHE A 80 -17.98 9.18 -1.04
N ASP A 81 -18.88 8.18 -1.03
CA ASP A 81 -19.08 7.31 0.10
C ASP A 81 -17.86 6.43 0.41
N ALA A 82 -17.12 5.99 -0.63
CA ALA A 82 -15.90 5.21 -0.45
C ALA A 82 -14.84 6.01 0.30
N LEU A 83 -14.66 7.29 -0.03
CA LEU A 83 -13.72 8.16 0.69
C LEU A 83 -14.28 8.72 2.00
N ARG A 84 -15.57 8.59 2.31
CA ARG A 84 -16.16 9.17 3.53
C ARG A 84 -15.71 8.47 4.82
N ALA A 85 -15.44 7.17 4.76
CA ALA A 85 -15.03 6.35 5.89
C ALA A 85 -13.54 5.99 5.82
N PRO A 86 -12.88 5.71 6.96
CA PRO A 86 -11.49 5.25 7.00
C PRO A 86 -11.37 3.78 6.60
N ASN A 87 -11.67 3.49 5.34
CA ASN A 87 -11.54 2.18 4.72
C ASN A 87 -10.33 2.17 3.76
N LEU A 88 -10.16 1.09 3.00
CA LEU A 88 -9.01 0.93 2.12
C LEU A 88 -8.98 1.91 0.93
N ALA A 89 -10.11 2.49 0.52
CA ALA A 89 -10.16 3.48 -0.57
C ALA A 89 -9.41 4.76 -0.24
N VAL A 90 -9.29 5.11 1.04
CA VAL A 90 -8.54 6.29 1.45
C VAL A 90 -7.04 6.13 1.18
N LEU A 91 -6.53 4.91 0.95
CA LEU A 91 -5.12 4.70 0.60
C LEU A 91 -4.75 5.33 -0.75
N ASP A 92 -5.70 5.49 -1.67
CA ASP A 92 -5.46 6.18 -2.96
C ASP A 92 -5.23 7.69 -2.79
N ALA A 93 -5.56 8.25 -1.62
CA ALA A 93 -5.30 9.65 -1.26
C ALA A 93 -3.96 9.85 -0.53
N LEU A 94 -3.26 8.78 -0.13
CA LEU A 94 -1.88 8.90 0.35
C LEU A 94 -0.94 9.16 -0.83
N PRO A 95 0.15 9.93 -0.65
CA PRO A 95 1.19 9.97 -1.67
C PRO A 95 1.75 8.54 -1.91
N PRO A 96 2.08 8.18 -3.15
CA PRO A 96 2.45 6.81 -3.56
C PRO A 96 3.46 6.11 -2.64
N GLN A 97 4.51 6.83 -2.22
CA GLN A 97 5.56 6.32 -1.34
C GLN A 97 5.05 5.96 0.07
N TRP A 98 4.03 6.68 0.57
CA TRP A 98 3.39 6.36 1.85
C TRP A 98 2.47 5.16 1.70
N GLY A 99 1.75 5.06 0.57
CA GLY A 99 0.98 3.86 0.25
C GLY A 99 1.85 2.60 0.20
N LEU A 100 3.03 2.65 -0.44
CA LEU A 100 3.99 1.54 -0.42
C LEU A 100 4.42 1.15 1.00
N ARG A 101 4.68 2.14 1.86
CA ARG A 101 5.02 1.87 3.27
C ARG A 101 3.88 1.14 3.97
N VAL A 102 2.62 1.52 3.74
CA VAL A 102 1.45 0.84 4.30
C VAL A 102 1.35 -0.61 3.82
N LEU A 103 1.63 -0.88 2.55
CA LEU A 103 1.70 -2.27 2.04
C LEU A 103 2.79 -3.07 2.76
N ARG A 104 4.00 -2.51 2.88
CA ARG A 104 5.11 -3.16 3.60
C ARG A 104 4.78 -3.39 5.08
N MET A 105 4.12 -2.43 5.73
CA MET A 105 3.62 -2.58 7.11
C MET A 105 2.66 -3.76 7.23
N ARG A 106 1.79 -3.99 6.24
CA ARG A 106 0.84 -5.10 6.25
C ARG A 106 1.52 -6.46 6.21
N SER A 107 2.56 -6.59 5.39
CA SER A 107 3.42 -7.78 5.35
C SER A 107 4.15 -8.00 6.69
N LEU A 108 4.78 -6.96 7.25
CA LEU A 108 5.45 -7.08 8.54
C LEU A 108 4.50 -7.35 9.73
N ALA A 109 3.26 -6.87 9.66
CA ALA A 109 2.24 -7.15 10.67
C ALA A 109 1.82 -8.63 10.70
N LEU A 110 1.75 -9.28 9.52
CA LEU A 110 1.60 -10.74 9.42
C LEU A 110 2.77 -11.45 10.10
N ARG A 111 3.99 -10.94 9.87
CA ARG A 111 5.27 -11.50 10.33
C ARG A 111 5.71 -11.01 11.70
N ARG A 112 4.79 -10.48 12.53
CA ARG A 112 5.14 -9.81 13.79
C ARG A 112 5.91 -10.71 14.79
N ALA A 113 5.70 -12.02 14.76
CA ALA A 113 6.47 -12.96 15.58
C ALA A 113 7.96 -12.98 15.17
N ASP A 114 8.23 -13.08 13.87
CA ASP A 114 9.59 -13.12 13.32
C ASP A 114 10.29 -11.77 13.50
N VAL A 115 9.56 -10.67 13.30
CA VAL A 115 10.08 -9.30 13.54
C VAL A 115 10.48 -9.10 15.00
N ARG A 116 9.72 -9.62 15.97
CA ARG A 116 10.07 -9.55 17.40
C ARG A 116 11.30 -10.40 17.75
N ARG A 117 11.53 -11.48 17.02
CA ARG A 117 12.71 -12.37 17.17
C ARG A 117 13.95 -11.86 16.45
N LEU A 118 13.82 -10.81 15.63
CA LEU A 118 14.94 -10.24 14.90
C LEU A 118 15.90 -9.52 15.86
N ILE A 119 17.07 -10.12 16.08
CA ILE A 119 18.15 -9.60 16.94
C ILE A 119 19.15 -8.76 16.12
N ASP A 120 19.29 -9.05 14.82
CA ASP A 120 20.25 -8.36 13.96
C ASP A 120 19.90 -6.88 13.77
N LYS A 121 20.83 -6.00 14.16
CA LYS A 121 20.61 -4.53 14.15
C LYS A 121 20.46 -3.98 12.74
N ARG A 122 21.21 -4.51 11.77
CA ARG A 122 21.21 -4.02 10.38
C ARG A 122 19.85 -4.31 9.74
N ASN A 123 19.37 -5.54 9.85
CA ASN A 123 18.09 -5.96 9.32
C ASN A 123 16.94 -5.19 9.99
N ARG A 124 17.00 -4.97 11.31
CA ARG A 124 16.00 -4.14 12.02
C ARG A 124 15.95 -2.71 11.46
N MET A 125 17.11 -2.11 11.22
CA MET A 125 17.21 -0.75 10.66
C MET A 125 16.64 -0.69 9.25
N GLN A 126 17.06 -1.61 8.37
CA GLN A 126 16.57 -1.69 6.99
C GLN A 126 15.06 -1.87 6.92
N LEU A 127 14.48 -2.77 7.73
CA LEU A 127 13.03 -2.96 7.78
C LEU A 127 12.31 -1.72 8.31
N SER A 128 12.85 -1.05 9.33
CA SER A 128 12.29 0.19 9.87
C SER A 128 12.29 1.31 8.82
N GLU A 129 13.38 1.45 8.05
CA GLU A 129 13.48 2.39 6.92
C GLU A 129 12.45 2.07 5.83
N CYS A 130 12.26 0.78 5.51
CA CYS A 130 11.31 0.33 4.50
C CYS A 130 9.86 0.73 4.81
N VAL A 131 9.47 0.72 6.08
CA VAL A 131 8.12 1.11 6.53
C VAL A 131 8.03 2.56 7.03
N GLY A 132 9.15 3.22 7.30
CA GLY A 132 9.20 4.59 7.81
C GLY A 132 8.78 4.76 9.27
N VAL A 133 8.69 3.67 10.05
CA VAL A 133 8.34 3.68 11.48
C VAL A 133 9.21 2.67 12.25
N PRO A 134 9.43 2.88 13.56
CA PRO A 134 10.10 1.89 14.41
C PRO A 134 9.34 0.56 14.44
N LEU A 135 10.04 -0.57 14.32
CA LEU A 135 9.43 -1.91 14.32
C LEU A 135 8.69 -2.23 15.61
N ASP A 136 9.16 -1.72 16.74
CA ASP A 136 8.49 -1.92 18.04
C ASP A 136 7.15 -1.16 18.08
N LYS A 137 7.09 0.02 17.44
CA LYS A 137 5.83 0.76 17.26
C LYS A 137 4.88 -0.01 16.34
N LEU A 138 5.37 -0.55 15.22
CA LEU A 138 4.55 -1.33 14.28
C LEU A 138 4.01 -2.62 14.93
N THR A 139 4.82 -3.33 15.72
CA THR A 139 4.44 -4.63 16.31
C THR A 139 3.80 -4.54 17.71
N GLY A 140 3.81 -3.36 18.34
CA GLY A 140 3.42 -3.17 19.75
C GLY A 140 1.93 -2.90 20.03
N GLY A 141 1.15 -2.39 19.07
CA GLY A 141 -0.23 -1.91 19.34
C GLY A 141 -1.32 -2.98 19.33
N THR A 142 -1.01 -4.19 19.77
CA THR A 142 -2.01 -5.18 20.17
C THR A 142 -1.82 -5.39 21.66
N SER A 143 -2.76 -4.93 22.48
CA SER A 143 -2.82 -5.27 23.90
C SER A 143 -2.73 -6.80 24.06
N GLY A 144 -1.54 -7.29 24.40
CA GLY A 144 -1.27 -8.47 25.21
C GLY A 144 -1.71 -9.87 24.77
N THR A 145 -2.69 -10.11 23.88
CA THR A 145 -3.30 -11.46 23.81
C THR A 145 -3.70 -12.01 22.44
N ALA A 146 -3.65 -11.24 21.35
CA ALA A 146 -3.90 -11.81 20.02
C ALA A 146 -2.65 -12.55 19.51
N ASN A 147 -2.64 -13.88 19.62
CA ASN A 147 -1.59 -14.77 19.12
C ASN A 147 -1.06 -14.29 17.76
N ALA A 148 0.26 -14.12 17.66
CA ALA A 148 0.88 -13.79 16.39
C ALA A 148 0.55 -14.87 15.35
N PRO A 149 0.28 -14.50 14.08
CA PRO A 149 0.06 -15.46 13.01
C PRO A 149 1.23 -16.43 12.98
N ASP A 150 0.91 -17.71 13.14
CA ASP A 150 1.92 -18.75 13.02
C ASP A 150 2.15 -19.03 11.54
N ILE A 151 3.13 -18.33 10.97
CA ILE A 151 3.56 -18.50 9.58
C ILE A 151 4.69 -19.53 9.45
N ALA A 152 5.12 -20.15 10.55
CA ALA A 152 6.25 -21.07 10.55
C ALA A 152 5.97 -22.28 9.65
N ARG A 153 4.71 -22.77 9.65
CA ARG A 153 4.29 -23.88 8.78
C ARG A 153 4.35 -23.52 7.29
N LEU A 154 3.97 -22.30 6.92
CA LEU A 154 4.05 -21.83 5.52
C LEU A 154 5.51 -21.64 5.08
N THR A 155 6.34 -21.11 5.97
CA THR A 155 7.78 -20.93 5.72
C THR A 155 8.49 -22.29 5.59
N ALA A 156 8.20 -23.24 6.47
CA ALA A 156 8.77 -24.60 6.43
C ALA A 156 8.37 -25.38 5.17
N ARG A 157 7.19 -25.10 4.60
CA ARG A 157 6.74 -25.67 3.31
C ARG A 157 7.30 -24.93 2.09
N GLY A 158 8.10 -23.88 2.29
CA GLY A 158 8.63 -23.04 1.21
C GLY A 158 7.59 -22.17 0.51
N LEU A 159 6.38 -22.04 1.07
CA LEU A 159 5.29 -21.25 0.50
C LEU A 159 5.42 -19.75 0.81
N LEU A 160 6.14 -19.43 1.89
CA LEU A 160 6.52 -18.05 2.24
C LEU A 160 8.05 -17.96 2.38
N PRO A 161 8.69 -16.92 1.82
CA PRO A 161 10.09 -16.67 2.08
C PRO A 161 10.31 -16.27 3.55
N ALA A 162 11.50 -16.57 4.08
CA ALA A 162 11.94 -16.11 5.39
C ALA A 162 12.18 -14.59 5.39
N LEU A 163 12.05 -13.95 6.56
CA LEU A 163 12.10 -12.50 6.72
C LEU A 163 13.43 -11.88 6.24
N ASP A 164 14.54 -12.58 6.40
CA ASP A 164 15.88 -12.16 5.98
C ASP A 164 16.08 -12.15 4.45
N ARG A 165 15.19 -12.80 3.70
CA ARG A 165 15.21 -12.84 2.23
C ARG A 165 14.25 -11.85 1.58
N LEU A 166 13.51 -11.09 2.38
CA LEU A 166 12.52 -10.13 1.88
C LEU A 166 13.15 -8.77 1.65
N ASP A 167 13.08 -8.31 0.40
CA ASP A 167 13.34 -6.91 0.07
C ASP A 167 12.06 -6.05 0.18
N ALA A 168 12.24 -4.75 -0.02
CA ALA A 168 11.17 -3.77 0.12
C ALA A 168 10.01 -3.99 -0.86
N ASP A 169 10.28 -4.53 -2.04
CA ASP A 169 9.28 -4.74 -3.09
C ASP A 169 8.49 -6.02 -2.83
N THR A 170 9.16 -7.10 -2.41
CA THR A 170 8.51 -8.34 -2.00
C THR A 170 7.58 -8.12 -0.80
N LEU A 171 8.01 -7.30 0.18
CA LEU A 171 7.15 -6.87 1.29
C LEU A 171 5.91 -6.11 0.79
N ALA A 172 6.05 -5.25 -0.22
CA ALA A 172 4.93 -4.50 -0.79
C ALA A 172 3.97 -5.42 -1.56
N TYR A 173 4.48 -6.40 -2.31
CA TYR A 173 3.66 -7.37 -3.04
C TYR A 173 2.86 -8.27 -2.10
N GLU A 174 3.51 -8.78 -1.04
CA GLU A 174 2.84 -9.58 -0.01
C GLU A 174 1.77 -8.74 0.72
N GLY A 175 2.10 -7.50 1.08
CA GLY A 175 1.16 -6.57 1.69
C GLY A 175 -0.07 -6.28 0.83
N TYR A 176 0.16 -6.05 -0.47
CA TYR A 176 -0.91 -5.88 -1.45
C TYR A 176 -1.82 -7.11 -1.50
N ALA A 177 -1.24 -8.30 -1.64
CA ALA A 177 -2.00 -9.54 -1.72
C ALA A 177 -2.85 -9.79 -0.46
N LEU A 178 -2.31 -9.49 0.73
CA LEU A 178 -3.03 -9.53 2.00
C LEU A 178 -4.21 -8.55 2.08
N MET A 179 -4.01 -7.30 1.65
CA MET A 179 -5.09 -6.31 1.67
C MET A 179 -6.19 -6.65 0.67
N THR A 180 -5.84 -7.11 -0.54
CA THR A 180 -6.82 -7.56 -1.54
C THR A 180 -7.56 -8.81 -1.06
N ARG A 181 -6.89 -9.74 -0.38
CA ARG A 181 -7.53 -10.91 0.26
C ARG A 181 -8.59 -10.49 1.28
N ASP A 182 -8.30 -9.47 2.08
CA ASP A 182 -9.20 -9.00 3.14
C ASP A 182 -10.34 -8.13 2.59
N ALA A 183 -10.17 -7.55 1.39
CA ALA A 183 -11.14 -6.65 0.74
C ALA A 183 -12.07 -7.33 -0.28
N ARG A 184 -12.25 -8.66 -0.24
CA ARG A 184 -12.96 -9.47 -1.26
C ARG A 184 -14.36 -8.97 -1.67
N SER A 185 -15.04 -8.18 -0.85
CA SER A 185 -16.35 -7.58 -1.16
C SER A 185 -16.28 -6.27 -1.94
N ILE A 186 -15.09 -5.71 -2.15
CA ILE A 186 -14.86 -4.43 -2.80
C ILE A 186 -13.96 -4.66 -4.02
N ALA A 187 -14.48 -4.39 -5.21
CA ALA A 187 -13.67 -4.43 -6.43
C ALA A 187 -12.61 -3.32 -6.36
N ALA A 188 -11.33 -3.68 -6.55
CA ALA A 188 -10.19 -2.76 -6.62
C ALA A 188 -10.20 -1.65 -5.54
N PRO A 189 -10.07 -2.00 -4.25
CA PRO A 189 -10.29 -1.08 -3.14
C PRO A 189 -9.33 0.12 -3.07
N PHE A 190 -8.23 0.12 -3.82
CA PHE A 190 -7.26 1.22 -3.95
C PHE A 190 -6.58 1.10 -5.32
N ALA A 191 -7.37 1.38 -6.37
CA ALA A 191 -6.97 1.16 -7.76
C ALA A 191 -5.80 2.07 -8.19
N LEU A 192 -5.67 3.25 -7.58
CA LEU A 192 -4.59 4.17 -7.90
C LEU A 192 -3.26 3.71 -7.26
N LEU A 193 -3.28 3.34 -5.98
CA LEU A 193 -2.11 2.81 -5.27
C LEU A 193 -1.59 1.52 -5.93
N ARG A 194 -2.47 0.72 -6.52
CA ARG A 194 -2.07 -0.48 -7.30
C ARG A 194 -1.05 -0.15 -8.39
N LEU A 195 -1.11 1.04 -8.98
CA LEU A 195 -0.23 1.43 -10.08
C LEU A 195 1.23 1.62 -9.64
N VAL A 196 1.51 1.77 -8.33
CA VAL A 196 2.89 1.86 -7.83
C VAL A 196 3.62 0.51 -7.96
N LEU A 197 2.87 -0.59 -7.98
CA LEU A 197 3.41 -1.94 -8.13
C LEU A 197 3.45 -2.36 -9.60
N PRO A 198 4.31 -3.31 -10.00
CA PRO A 198 4.33 -3.86 -11.36
C PRO A 198 2.97 -4.34 -11.83
N ARG A 199 2.69 -4.17 -13.12
CA ARG A 199 1.44 -4.60 -13.77
C ARG A 199 1.19 -6.08 -13.51
N ASP A 200 2.22 -6.90 -13.70
CA ASP A 200 2.20 -8.33 -13.42
C ASP A 200 2.87 -8.57 -12.07
N LEU A 201 2.07 -8.99 -11.09
CA LEU A 201 2.56 -9.32 -9.76
C LEU A 201 2.83 -10.82 -9.65
N PRO A 202 3.81 -11.23 -8.84
CA PRO A 202 4.01 -12.65 -8.56
C PRO A 202 2.76 -13.24 -7.88
N ALA A 203 2.43 -14.47 -8.27
CA ALA A 203 1.36 -15.22 -7.62
C ALA A 203 1.70 -15.47 -6.14
N SER A 204 0.68 -15.50 -5.29
CA SER A 204 0.80 -15.77 -3.85
C SER A 204 0.10 -17.11 -3.50
N PRO A 205 0.65 -18.27 -3.90
CA PRO A 205 -0.03 -19.57 -3.76
C PRO A 205 -0.35 -19.93 -2.30
N TRP A 206 0.45 -19.43 -1.35
CA TRP A 206 0.21 -19.62 0.09
C TRP A 206 -1.14 -19.06 0.57
N LEU A 207 -1.74 -18.11 -0.15
CA LEU A 207 -3.07 -17.59 0.16
C LEU A 207 -4.18 -18.61 -0.11
N ASP A 208 -3.98 -19.50 -1.08
CA ASP A 208 -4.92 -20.57 -1.44
C ASP A 208 -4.66 -21.84 -0.60
N ASP A 209 -3.40 -22.10 -0.22
CA ASP A 209 -2.96 -23.27 0.56
C ASP A 209 -3.11 -23.12 2.10
N GLY A 210 -4.24 -22.57 2.56
CA GLY A 210 -4.56 -22.43 3.99
C GLY A 210 -4.14 -21.10 4.62
N GLY A 211 -3.47 -20.21 3.89
CA GLY A 211 -3.21 -18.82 4.31
C GLY A 211 -4.43 -17.90 4.27
N ARG A 212 -5.59 -18.40 3.81
CA ARG A 212 -6.82 -17.61 3.69
C ARG A 212 -7.35 -17.13 5.04
N GLU A 213 -7.30 -17.98 6.06
CA GLU A 213 -7.80 -17.68 7.42
C GLU A 213 -6.69 -17.17 8.35
N LEU A 214 -5.43 -17.37 7.96
CA LEU A 214 -4.27 -16.86 8.69
C LEU A 214 -4.36 -15.33 8.81
N ASP A 215 -4.27 -14.82 10.04
CA ASP A 215 -4.32 -13.37 10.30
C ASP A 215 -5.61 -12.72 9.75
N ALA A 216 -6.75 -13.40 9.92
CA ALA A 216 -8.06 -12.86 9.58
C ALA A 216 -8.30 -11.52 10.29
N GLY A 217 -8.68 -10.50 9.52
CA GLY A 217 -8.87 -9.13 10.03
C GLY A 217 -7.58 -8.33 10.25
N GLY A 218 -6.39 -8.87 9.91
CA GLY A 218 -5.12 -8.16 10.07
C GLY A 218 -5.06 -6.83 9.33
N THR A 219 -5.72 -6.72 8.16
CA THR A 219 -5.82 -5.44 7.45
C THR A 219 -6.64 -4.41 8.22
N ALA A 220 -7.78 -4.80 8.79
CA ALA A 220 -8.62 -3.89 9.58
C ALA A 220 -7.88 -3.41 10.85
N GLN A 221 -7.14 -4.32 11.51
CA GLN A 221 -6.29 -3.97 12.66
C GLN A 221 -5.18 -2.99 12.29
N LEU A 222 -4.53 -3.16 11.13
CA LEU A 222 -3.54 -2.21 10.65
C LEU A 222 -4.18 -0.85 10.37
N VAL A 223 -5.30 -0.81 9.62
CA VAL A 223 -6.00 0.43 9.26
C VAL A 223 -6.38 1.24 10.50
N ALA A 224 -6.90 0.58 11.55
CA ALA A 224 -7.25 1.23 12.81
C ALA A 224 -6.05 1.90 13.51
N ARG A 225 -4.82 1.46 13.21
CA ARG A 225 -3.57 1.97 13.79
C ARG A 225 -2.84 2.97 12.90
N LEU A 226 -3.26 3.16 11.65
CA LEU A 226 -2.63 4.11 10.74
C LEU A 226 -2.59 5.55 11.27
N PRO A 227 -3.58 6.09 12.00
CA PRO A 227 -3.45 7.42 12.62
C PRO A 227 -2.25 7.54 13.56
N GLU A 228 -1.95 6.49 14.33
CA GLU A 228 -0.82 6.47 15.25
C GLU A 228 0.52 6.26 14.51
N LEU A 229 0.51 5.40 13.50
CA LEU A 229 1.71 5.02 12.74
C LEU A 229 2.15 6.14 11.79
N LEU A 230 1.19 6.87 11.20
CA LEU A 230 1.38 7.93 10.22
C LEU A 230 0.73 9.24 10.71
N PRO A 231 1.26 9.88 11.76
CA PRO A 231 0.64 11.05 12.37
C PRO A 231 0.45 12.22 11.38
N GLU A 232 1.32 12.36 10.38
CA GLU A 232 1.23 13.37 9.33
C GLU A 232 0.00 13.19 8.43
N TRP A 233 -0.53 11.97 8.37
CA TRP A 233 -1.68 11.56 7.56
C TRP A 233 -2.87 11.10 8.41
N ALA A 234 -2.83 11.31 9.74
CA ALA A 234 -3.86 10.82 10.64
C ALA A 234 -5.27 11.31 10.26
N TRP A 235 -5.38 12.57 9.79
CA TRP A 235 -6.62 13.18 9.30
C TRP A 235 -7.32 12.38 8.18
N LEU A 236 -6.59 11.53 7.46
CA LEU A 236 -7.16 10.71 6.39
C LEU A 236 -7.93 9.50 6.92
N PHE A 237 -7.58 9.03 8.12
CA PHE A 237 -7.99 7.77 8.73
C PHE A 237 -8.95 7.92 9.92
N GLY A 238 -9.37 9.14 10.28
CA GLY A 238 -10.29 9.39 11.38
C GLY A 238 -10.03 10.71 12.06
#